data_AF-A0AB32XC55-F1
#
_entry.id   AF-A0AB32XC55-F1
#
_cell.length_a   1.000
_cell.length_b   1.000
_cell.length_c   1.000
_cell.angle_alpha   90.00
_cell.angle_beta   90.00
_cell.angle_gamma   90.00
#
_symmetry.space_group_name_H-M   'P 1'
#
loop_
_entity.id
_entity.type
_entity.pdbx_description
1 polymer ?
#
loop_
_entity_poly.entity_id
_entity_poly.type
_entity_poly.pdbx_seq_one_letter_code
_entity_poly.pdbx_strand_id
1 'polypeptide(L)'
;MKKQSTAFVAVALLQTSIIIILFILGMIEAININGASLRIGIYGAVGFTLVTQIVLLFFAFVYNKPGYNGKLGILLIVFLFLLLAASIVSLSYTICSTEGANINNDGYKVFGIISTIFTWVLATIFLICTIVYAVRSK
;
A
#
# COMPACT_ATOMS: atom_id res chain seq x y z
N MET A 1 10.36 11.10 22.99
CA MET A 1 10.64 10.44 21.69
C MET A 1 9.85 9.14 21.48
N LYS A 2 9.83 8.18 22.43
CA LYS A 2 9.11 6.89 22.27
C LYS A 2 7.66 7.06 21.78
N LYS A 3 6.87 7.92 22.42
CA LYS A 3 5.42 8.11 22.13
C LYS A 3 5.06 8.51 20.68
N GLN A 4 5.89 9.32 20.01
CA GLN A 4 5.63 9.80 18.63
C GLN A 4 5.91 8.72 17.59
N SER A 5 7.00 7.95 17.75
CA SER A 5 7.28 6.79 16.88
C SER A 5 6.26 5.67 17.11
N THR A 6 5.75 5.49 18.34
CA THR A 6 4.73 4.47 18.62
C THR A 6 3.40 4.78 17.92
N ALA A 7 3.01 6.05 17.85
CA ALA A 7 1.79 6.46 17.14
C ALA A 7 1.87 6.16 15.64
N PHE A 8 3.00 6.48 14.99
CA PHE A 8 3.24 6.09 13.60
C PHE A 8 3.17 4.58 13.41
N VAL A 9 3.91 3.81 14.22
CA VAL A 9 3.98 2.34 14.08
C VAL A 9 2.59 1.72 14.20
N ALA A 10 1.81 2.11 15.21
CA ALA A 10 0.47 1.55 15.42
C ALA A 10 -0.45 1.78 14.21
N VAL A 11 -0.46 3.02 13.69
CA VAL A 11 -1.27 3.38 12.52
C VAL A 11 -0.76 2.67 11.27
N ALA A 12 0.55 2.67 11.03
CA ALA A 12 1.16 2.00 9.88
C ALA A 12 0.85 0.50 9.86
N LEU A 13 0.93 -0.20 10.99
CA LEU A 13 0.59 -1.62 11.08
C LEU A 13 -0.89 -1.87 10.78
N LEU A 14 -1.79 -1.06 11.35
CA LEU A 14 -3.23 -1.19 11.13
C LEU A 14 -3.59 -0.95 9.65
N GLN A 15 -3.15 0.19 9.10
CA GLN A 15 -3.45 0.58 7.71
C GLN A 15 -2.86 -0.41 6.71
N THR A 16 -1.62 -0.87 6.92
CA THR A 16 -0.98 -1.86 6.04
C THR A 16 -1.71 -3.21 6.10
N SER A 17 -2.21 -3.62 7.26
CA SER A 17 -3.00 -4.85 7.39
C SER A 17 -4.32 -4.76 6.62
N ILE A 18 -5.00 -3.60 6.69
CA ILE A 18 -6.22 -3.34 5.91
C ILE A 18 -5.91 -3.40 4.41
N ILE A 19 -4.81 -2.76 3.96
CA ILE A 19 -4.37 -2.81 2.57
C ILE A 19 -4.18 -4.27 2.12
N ILE A 20 -3.46 -5.10 2.89
CA ILE A 20 -3.24 -6.52 2.54
C ILE A 20 -4.56 -7.25 2.33
N ILE A 21 -5.52 -7.12 3.25
CA ILE A 21 -6.83 -7.79 3.16
C ILE A 21 -7.59 -7.33 1.92
N LEU A 22 -7.69 -6.00 1.71
CA LEU A 22 -8.44 -5.45 0.57
C LEU A 22 -7.86 -5.90 -0.77
N PHE A 23 -6.53 -5.94 -0.90
CA PHE A 23 -5.90 -6.32 -2.17
C PHE A 23 -5.85 -7.83 -2.39
N ILE A 24 -5.91 -8.67 -1.35
CA ILE A 24 -6.19 -10.11 -1.50
C ILE A 24 -7.62 -10.32 -2.01
N LEU A 25 -8.61 -9.62 -1.44
CA LEU A 25 -9.99 -9.67 -1.93
C LEU A 25 -10.09 -9.15 -3.36
N GLY A 26 -9.38 -8.07 -3.69
CA GLY A 26 -9.28 -7.53 -5.04
C GLY A 26 -8.68 -8.52 -6.03
N MET A 27 -7.67 -9.30 -5.63
CA MET A 27 -7.09 -10.36 -6.48
C MET A 27 -8.09 -11.48 -6.75
N ILE A 28 -8.81 -11.94 -5.73
CA ILE A 28 -9.87 -12.96 -5.89
C ILE A 28 -10.95 -12.45 -6.85
N GLU A 29 -11.39 -11.21 -6.68
CA GLU A 29 -12.35 -10.56 -7.57
C GLU A 29 -11.82 -10.45 -9.01
N ALA A 30 -10.56 -10.07 -9.19
CA ALA A 30 -9.92 -9.93 -10.50
C ALA A 30 -9.86 -11.26 -11.25
N ILE A 31 -9.63 -12.37 -10.54
CA ILE A 31 -9.58 -13.71 -11.15
C ILE A 31 -10.98 -14.15 -11.61
N ASN A 32 -12.02 -13.81 -10.85
CA ASN A 32 -13.38 -14.29 -11.05
C ASN A 32 -14.21 -13.44 -12.03
N ILE A 33 -13.89 -12.16 -12.21
CA ILE A 33 -14.62 -11.25 -13.10
C ILE A 33 -13.95 -11.16 -14.48
N ASN A 34 -14.78 -11.05 -15.52
CA ASN A 34 -14.35 -10.65 -16.85
C ASN A 34 -14.63 -9.15 -17.03
N GLY A 35 -13.59 -8.36 -17.26
CA GLY A 35 -13.69 -6.91 -17.44
C GLY A 35 -13.39 -6.08 -16.19
N ALA A 36 -13.80 -4.82 -16.22
CA ALA A 36 -13.56 -3.87 -15.14
C ALA A 36 -14.44 -4.20 -13.92
N SER A 37 -13.84 -4.21 -12.72
CA SER A 37 -14.56 -4.40 -11.46
C SER A 37 -14.57 -3.10 -10.66
N LEU A 38 -15.77 -2.62 -10.36
CA LEU A 38 -15.98 -1.48 -9.47
C LEU A 38 -15.38 -1.74 -8.08
N ARG A 39 -15.43 -2.98 -7.58
CA ARG A 39 -14.89 -3.32 -6.26
C ARG A 39 -13.36 -3.17 -6.21
N ILE A 40 -12.68 -3.63 -7.26
CA ILE A 40 -11.22 -3.42 -7.39
C ILE A 40 -10.91 -1.92 -7.47
N GLY A 41 -11.73 -1.15 -8.18
CA GLY A 41 -11.62 0.31 -8.21
C GLY A 41 -11.72 0.94 -6.81
N ILE A 42 -12.69 0.52 -6.00
CA ILE A 42 -12.85 0.98 -4.60
C ILE A 42 -11.61 0.59 -3.77
N TYR A 43 -11.13 -0.66 -3.87
CA TYR A 43 -9.94 -1.11 -3.14
C TYR A 43 -8.70 -0.33 -3.54
N GLY A 44 -8.54 0.00 -4.83
CA GLY A 44 -7.47 0.85 -5.34
C GLY A 44 -7.51 2.26 -4.74
N ALA A 45 -8.67 2.91 -4.70
CA ALA A 45 -8.85 4.24 -4.12
C ALA A 45 -8.57 4.27 -2.61
N VAL A 46 -9.14 3.31 -1.87
CA VAL A 46 -8.92 3.17 -0.42
C VAL A 46 -7.44 2.87 -0.15
N GLY A 47 -6.86 1.93 -0.90
CA GLY A 47 -5.45 1.57 -0.82
C GLY A 47 -4.52 2.77 -1.00
N PHE A 48 -4.71 3.54 -2.06
CA PHE A 48 -3.94 4.75 -2.31
C PHE A 48 -4.07 5.79 -1.18
N THR A 49 -5.29 5.99 -0.68
CA THR A 49 -5.55 6.93 0.42
C THR A 49 -4.81 6.51 1.69
N LEU A 50 -4.88 5.24 2.07
CA LEU A 50 -4.19 4.70 3.24
C LEU A 50 -2.66 4.79 3.08
N VAL A 51 -2.11 4.41 1.92
CA VAL A 51 -0.66 4.53 1.68
C VAL A 51 -0.20 5.98 1.77
N THR A 52 -0.97 6.92 1.22
CA THR A 52 -0.66 8.35 1.32
C THR A 52 -0.66 8.82 2.77
N GLN A 53 -1.60 8.37 3.59
CA GLN A 53 -1.61 8.68 5.03
C GLN A 53 -0.38 8.12 5.75
N ILE A 54 0.04 6.89 5.45
CA ILE A 54 1.29 6.31 6.00
C ILE A 54 2.49 7.17 5.62
N VAL A 55 2.58 7.62 4.36
CA VAL A 55 3.66 8.50 3.88
C VAL A 55 3.70 9.81 4.68
N LEU A 56 2.56 10.47 4.82
CA LEU A 56 2.46 11.72 5.58
C LEU A 56 2.86 11.53 7.05
N LEU A 57 2.40 10.46 7.68
CA LEU A 57 2.73 10.14 9.07
C LEU A 57 4.23 9.80 9.24
N PHE A 58 4.83 9.12 8.27
CA PHE A 58 6.26 8.83 8.26
C PHE A 58 7.07 10.14 8.27
N PHE A 59 6.76 11.08 7.37
CA PHE A 59 7.46 12.36 7.32
C PHE A 59 7.20 13.24 8.55
N ALA A 60 5.99 13.18 9.13
CA ALA A 60 5.65 13.94 10.33
C ALA A 60 6.34 13.41 11.61
N PHE A 61 6.45 12.09 11.76
CA PHE A 61 6.80 11.47 13.05
C PHE A 61 8.09 10.65 13.05
N VAL A 62 8.65 10.29 11.89
CA VAL A 62 9.83 9.41 11.78
C VAL A 62 10.99 10.08 11.05
N TYR A 63 10.74 10.72 9.92
CA TYR A 63 11.77 11.34 9.10
C TYR A 63 12.55 12.42 9.87
N ASN A 64 13.88 12.45 9.70
CA ASN A 64 14.80 13.34 10.41
C ASN A 64 14.74 13.28 11.96
N LYS A 65 14.17 12.22 12.55
CA LYS A 65 14.22 12.00 14.01
C LYS A 65 15.46 11.17 14.39
N PRO A 66 16.06 11.39 15.58
CA PRO A 66 17.18 10.57 16.05
C PRO A 66 16.74 9.11 16.17
N GLY A 67 17.44 8.19 15.49
CA GLY A 67 17.07 6.78 15.35
C GLY A 67 16.72 6.36 13.91
N TYR A 68 16.35 7.32 13.05
CA TYR A 68 16.09 7.08 11.62
C TYR A 68 17.37 6.82 10.80
N ASN A 69 18.50 7.43 11.16
CA ASN A 69 19.74 7.44 10.35
C ASN A 69 20.48 6.08 10.26
N GLY A 70 19.86 4.97 10.66
CA GLY A 70 20.40 3.63 10.53
C GLY A 70 19.88 2.90 9.28
N LYS A 71 20.47 1.73 8.98
CA LYS A 71 20.07 0.85 7.86
C LYS A 71 18.56 0.54 7.84
N LEU A 72 17.94 0.45 9.02
CA LEU A 72 16.50 0.17 9.15
C LEU A 72 15.61 1.33 8.70
N GLY A 73 15.99 2.58 8.95
CA GLY A 73 15.22 3.73 8.48
C GLY A 73 15.29 3.86 6.95
N ILE A 74 16.46 3.57 6.36
CA ILE A 74 16.65 3.51 4.90
C ILE A 74 15.79 2.39 4.28
N LEU A 75 15.77 1.19 4.88
CA LEU A 75 14.89 0.12 4.38
C LEU A 75 13.42 0.50 4.48
N LEU A 76 13.00 1.10 5.59
CA LEU A 76 11.62 1.51 5.81
C LEU A 76 11.16 2.53 4.76
N ILE A 77 11.98 3.53 4.44
CA ILE A 77 11.63 4.54 3.44
C ILE A 77 11.63 3.96 2.01
N VAL A 78 12.57 3.05 1.69
CA VAL A 78 12.60 2.38 0.38
C VAL A 78 11.31 1.60 0.15
N PHE A 79 10.91 0.75 1.10
CA PHE A 79 9.68 -0.04 0.96
C PHE A 79 8.41 0.81 1.02
N LEU A 80 8.43 1.94 1.75
CA LEU A 80 7.34 2.91 1.72
C LEU A 80 7.15 3.52 0.33
N PHE A 81 8.23 3.90 -0.35
CA PHE A 81 8.16 4.42 -1.71
C PHE A 81 7.77 3.36 -2.74
N LEU A 82 8.23 2.12 -2.58
CA LEU A 82 7.78 1.00 -3.42
C LEU A 82 6.28 0.74 -3.24
N LEU A 83 5.78 0.77 -2.01
CA LEU A 83 4.36 0.63 -1.71
C LEU A 83 3.53 1.80 -2.29
N LEU A 84 4.06 3.03 -2.25
CA LEU A 84 3.44 4.19 -2.90
C LEU A 84 3.39 4.02 -4.43
N ALA A 85 4.46 3.54 -5.05
CA ALA A 85 4.46 3.28 -6.49
C ALA A 85 3.42 2.21 -6.86
N ALA A 86 3.30 1.14 -6.06
CA ALA A 86 2.28 0.11 -6.27
C ALA A 86 0.86 0.66 -6.13
N SER A 87 0.61 1.51 -5.12
CA SER A 87 -0.71 2.10 -4.93
C SER A 87 -1.10 3.10 -6.03
N ILE A 88 -0.13 3.75 -6.68
CA ILE A 88 -0.38 4.56 -7.90
C ILE A 88 -0.84 3.68 -9.07
N VAL A 89 -0.29 2.47 -9.22
CA VAL A 89 -0.76 1.51 -10.23
C VAL A 89 -2.21 1.12 -9.94
N SER A 90 -2.57 0.86 -8.69
CA SER A 90 -3.95 0.58 -8.29
C SER A 90 -4.88 1.78 -8.47
N LEU A 91 -4.43 3.00 -8.20
CA LEU A 91 -5.18 4.22 -8.49
C LEU A 91 -5.42 4.40 -9.99
N SER A 92 -4.41 4.07 -10.81
CA SER A 92 -4.53 4.10 -12.27
C SER A 92 -5.59 3.11 -12.76
N TYR A 93 -5.65 1.91 -12.16
CA TYR A 93 -6.74 0.97 -12.42
C TYR A 93 -8.10 1.59 -12.07
N THR A 94 -8.23 2.18 -10.89
CA THR A 94 -9.46 2.86 -10.47
C THR A 94 -9.89 3.88 -11.49
N ILE A 95 -9.01 4.81 -11.87
CA ILE A 95 -9.33 5.88 -12.84
C ILE A 95 -9.75 5.28 -14.19
N CYS A 96 -8.98 4.34 -14.75
CA CYS A 96 -9.35 3.71 -16.02
C CYS A 96 -10.71 3.03 -15.95
N SER A 97 -10.98 2.32 -14.85
CA SER A 97 -12.25 1.59 -14.66
C SER A 97 -13.45 2.52 -14.49
N THR A 98 -13.29 3.67 -13.84
CA THR A 98 -14.38 4.62 -13.58
C THR A 98 -14.65 5.54 -14.76
N GLU A 99 -13.61 5.96 -15.48
CA GLU A 99 -13.73 6.81 -16.68
C GLU A 99 -14.13 6.02 -17.94
N GLY A 100 -14.23 4.69 -17.84
CA GLY A 100 -14.59 3.84 -18.98
C GLY A 100 -13.52 3.82 -20.07
N ALA A 101 -12.24 3.77 -19.68
CA ALA A 101 -11.14 3.68 -20.65
C ALA A 101 -11.32 2.47 -21.58
N ASN A 102 -10.98 2.65 -22.87
CA ASN A 102 -11.13 1.64 -23.91
C ASN A 102 -10.05 0.54 -23.81
N ILE A 103 -10.10 -0.23 -22.73
CA ILE A 103 -9.26 -1.41 -22.48
C ILE A 103 -10.16 -2.63 -22.66
N ASN A 104 -9.63 -3.66 -23.33
CA ASN A 104 -10.35 -4.92 -23.49
C ASN A 104 -10.62 -5.61 -22.14
N ASN A 105 -11.62 -6.49 -22.09
CA ASN A 105 -12.01 -7.15 -20.85
C ASN A 105 -10.87 -8.00 -20.24
N ASP A 106 -10.08 -8.66 -21.09
CA ASP A 106 -8.90 -9.42 -20.66
C ASP A 106 -7.79 -8.49 -20.13
N GLY A 107 -7.64 -7.29 -20.70
CA GLY A 107 -6.70 -6.29 -20.23
C GLY A 107 -7.08 -5.75 -18.86
N TYR A 108 -8.37 -5.46 -18.61
CA TYR A 108 -8.83 -5.10 -17.27
C TYR A 108 -8.61 -6.21 -16.25
N LYS A 109 -8.83 -7.47 -16.65
CA LYS A 109 -8.56 -8.63 -15.79
C LYS A 109 -7.10 -8.71 -15.39
N VAL A 110 -6.18 -8.66 -16.36
CA VAL A 110 -4.73 -8.70 -16.13
C VAL A 110 -4.28 -7.47 -15.31
N PHE A 111 -4.81 -6.29 -15.61
CA PHE A 111 -4.47 -5.07 -14.88
C PHE A 111 -4.94 -5.14 -13.42
N GLY A 112 -6.13 -5.66 -13.16
CA GLY A 112 -6.64 -5.93 -11.81
C GLY A 112 -5.74 -6.90 -11.04
N ILE A 113 -5.34 -8.01 -11.67
CA ILE A 113 -4.45 -9.01 -11.07
C ILE A 113 -3.08 -8.40 -10.74
N ILE A 114 -2.44 -7.71 -11.69
CA ILE A 114 -1.13 -7.11 -11.49
C ILE A 114 -1.19 -6.03 -10.40
N SER A 115 -2.15 -5.11 -10.48
CA SER A 115 -2.27 -4.02 -9.51
C SER A 115 -2.50 -4.54 -8.09
N THR A 116 -3.26 -5.64 -7.94
CA THR A 116 -3.52 -6.25 -6.65
C THR A 116 -2.31 -7.00 -6.11
N ILE A 117 -1.68 -7.86 -6.91
CA ILE A 117 -0.48 -8.62 -6.53
C ILE A 117 0.64 -7.69 -6.09
N PHE A 118 0.97 -6.68 -6.89
CA PHE A 118 2.04 -5.74 -6.57
C PHE A 118 1.79 -5.07 -5.21
N THR A 119 0.54 -4.64 -4.98
CA THR A 119 0.21 -3.87 -3.78
C THR A 119 0.21 -4.72 -2.52
N TRP A 120 -0.41 -5.90 -2.50
CA TRP A 120 -0.43 -6.72 -1.27
C TRP A 120 0.93 -7.34 -0.94
N VAL A 121 1.74 -7.69 -1.95
CA VAL A 121 3.10 -8.21 -1.74
C VAL A 121 3.99 -7.13 -1.14
N LEU A 122 4.00 -5.93 -1.71
CA LEU A 122 4.80 -4.82 -1.19
C LEU A 122 4.29 -4.32 0.17
N ALA A 123 2.98 -4.35 0.41
CA ALA A 123 2.40 -4.05 1.72
C ALA A 123 2.88 -5.06 2.77
N THR A 124 2.97 -6.35 2.43
CA THR A 124 3.48 -7.39 3.33
C THR A 124 4.94 -7.13 3.72
N ILE A 125 5.79 -6.81 2.74
CA ILE A 125 7.20 -6.51 3.01
C ILE A 125 7.32 -5.24 3.88
N PHE A 126 6.56 -4.19 3.56
CA PHE A 126 6.53 -2.96 4.36
C PHE A 126 6.04 -3.21 5.80
N LEU A 127 5.03 -4.07 5.99
CA LEU A 127 4.55 -4.48 7.31
C LEU A 127 5.66 -5.12 8.12
N ILE A 128 6.40 -6.07 7.53
CA ILE A 128 7.53 -6.74 8.19
C ILE A 128 8.62 -5.73 8.57
N CYS A 129 8.98 -4.81 7.66
CA CYS A 129 9.94 -3.76 7.95
C CYS A 129 9.49 -2.86 9.11
N THR A 130 8.19 -2.52 9.16
CA THR A 130 7.60 -1.70 10.22
C THR A 130 7.64 -2.44 11.56
N ILE A 131 7.37 -3.75 11.60
CA ILE A 131 7.48 -4.57 12.81
C ILE A 131 8.93 -4.63 13.30
N VAL A 132 9.88 -4.91 12.40
CA VAL A 132 11.31 -4.97 12.75
C VAL A 132 11.79 -3.61 13.28
N TYR A 133 11.38 -2.51 12.63
CA TYR A 133 11.65 -1.16 13.10
C TYR A 133 11.07 -0.92 14.50
N ALA A 134 9.83 -1.34 14.75
CA ALA A 134 9.16 -1.18 16.03
C ALA A 134 9.82 -1.97 17.18
N VAL A 135 10.38 -3.15 16.90
CA VAL A 135 11.07 -3.98 17.88
C VAL A 135 12.47 -3.45 18.16
N ARG A 136 13.22 -3.06 17.12
CA ARG A 136 14.63 -2.65 17.23
C ARG A 136 14.84 -1.17 17.57
N SER A 137 13.83 -0.32 17.37
CA SER A 137 13.87 1.10 17.75
C SER A 137 13.48 1.35 19.22
N LYS A 138 13.16 0.30 20.00
CA LYS A 138 12.82 0.39 21.43
C LYS A 138 14.04 0.43 22.34
#